data_AF-A0A085MJY9-F1
#
_entry.id   AF-A0A085MJY9-F1
#
_cell.length_a   1.000
_cell.length_b   1.000
_cell.length_c   1.000
_cell.angle_alpha   90.00
_cell.angle_beta   90.00
_cell.angle_gamma   90.00
#
_symmetry.space_group_name_H-M   'P 1'
#
loop_
_entity.id
_entity.type
_entity.pdbx_description
1 polymer ?
#
loop_
_entity_poly.entity_id
_entity_poly.type
_entity_poly.pdbx_seq_one_letter_code
_entity_poly.pdbx_strand_id
1 'polypeptide(L)'
;MIGSIPSLRRHVKNVACNYSDAQVKVREATSNDPWGPSSSLMSEIADMTFNAMAFSEIMQMIWKRLNDHGKNWRHVYKSLVLLDYLIKLGSEKVAQQCRENIYAIQTLKVAF
;
A
#
# COMPACT_ATOMS: atom_id res chain seq x y z
N MET A 1 13.20 4.98 23.08
CA MET A 1 12.54 6.13 22.41
C MET A 1 13.56 6.88 21.56
N ILE A 2 13.81 6.44 20.33
CA ILE A 2 14.45 7.30 19.33
C ILE A 2 13.70 7.06 18.02
N GLY A 3 12.65 7.84 17.79
CA GLY A 3 12.00 7.90 16.48
C GLY A 3 13.03 8.42 15.48
N SER A 4 13.34 7.64 14.45
CA SER A 4 14.33 8.01 13.45
C SER A 4 13.89 9.27 12.69
N ILE A 5 14.82 10.15 12.31
CA ILE A 5 14.55 11.39 11.55
C ILE A 5 13.67 11.17 10.30
N PRO A 6 13.77 10.05 9.55
CA PRO A 6 12.86 9.73 8.44
C PRO A 6 11.39 9.57 8.85
N SER A 7 11.12 8.92 9.99
CA SER A 7 9.77 8.74 10.54
C SER A 7 9.12 10.06 10.97
N LEU A 8 9.92 11.00 11.48
CA LEU A 8 9.46 12.34 11.86
C LEU A 8 9.09 13.16 10.61
N ARG A 9 9.95 13.15 9.58
CA ARG A 9 9.68 13.81 8.28
C ARG A 9 8.42 13.25 7.60
N ARG A 10 8.18 11.94 7.74
CA ARG A 10 6.97 11.29 7.22
C ARG A 10 5.71 11.75 7.94
N HIS A 11 5.74 11.86 9.27
CA HIS A 11 4.63 12.41 10.06
C HIS A 11 4.30 13.85 9.66
N VAL A 12 5.31 14.72 9.52
CA VAL A 12 5.11 16.11 9.07
C VAL A 12 4.49 16.16 7.68
N LYS A 13 4.93 15.29 6.75
CA LYS A 13 4.34 15.21 5.41
C LYS A 13 2.90 14.66 5.42
N ASN A 14 2.56 13.79 6.37
CA ASN A 14 1.20 13.27 6.51
C ASN A 14 0.22 14.34 7.00
N VAL A 15 0.64 15.16 7.97
CA VAL A 15 -0.13 16.31 8.47
C VAL A 15 -0.25 17.40 7.40
N ALA A 16 0.85 17.72 6.70
CA ALA A 16 0.84 18.76 5.67
C ALA A 16 0.07 18.37 4.39
N CYS A 17 -0.10 17.07 4.11
CA CYS A 17 -0.82 16.59 2.93
C CYS A 17 -2.25 16.10 3.23
N ASN A 18 -2.78 16.26 4.45
CA ASN A 18 -4.10 15.76 4.85
C ASN A 18 -4.35 14.29 4.44
N TYR A 19 -3.33 13.44 4.57
CA TYR A 19 -3.52 12.01 4.27
C TYR A 19 -4.45 11.38 5.31
N SER A 20 -5.43 10.61 4.83
CA SER A 20 -6.31 9.83 5.71
C SER A 20 -5.51 8.75 6.44
N ASP A 21 -6.06 8.22 7.54
CA ASP A 21 -5.44 7.11 8.28
C ASP A 21 -5.16 5.91 7.35
N ALA A 22 -6.08 5.63 6.42
CA ALA A 22 -5.95 4.55 5.44
C ALA A 22 -4.72 4.78 4.54
N GLN A 23 -4.56 6.01 4.03
CA GLN A 23 -3.43 6.37 3.19
C GLN A 23 -2.11 6.32 3.96
N VAL A 24 -2.09 6.75 5.22
CA VAL A 24 -0.90 6.69 6.08
C VAL A 24 -0.45 5.25 6.27
N LYS A 25 -1.37 4.33 6.62
CA LYS A 25 -1.07 2.92 6.83
C LYS A 25 -0.58 2.23 5.56
N VAL A 26 -1.19 2.48 4.41
CA VAL A 26 -0.71 1.91 3.14
C VAL A 26 0.68 2.45 2.79
N ARG A 27 0.93 3.75 2.97
CA ARG A 27 2.27 4.34 2.74
C ARG A 27 3.33 3.76 3.66
N GLU A 28 2.94 3.33 4.86
CA GLU A 28 3.81 2.62 5.78
C GLU A 28 4.08 1.18 5.36
N ALA A 29 3.02 0.43 5.03
CA ALA A 29 3.16 -0.95 4.57
C ALA A 29 4.01 -1.04 3.28
N THR A 30 3.94 -0.02 2.42
CA THR A 30 4.69 0.04 1.15
C THR A 30 5.88 0.99 1.23
N SER A 31 6.53 1.15 2.38
CA SER A 31 7.71 2.01 2.53
C SER A 31 8.95 1.45 1.80
N ASN A 32 9.99 2.26 1.60
CA ASN A 32 11.27 1.79 1.04
C ASN A 32 12.22 1.18 2.08
N ASP A 33 11.74 0.90 3.29
CA ASP A 33 12.54 0.23 4.33
C ASP A 33 12.94 -1.19 3.87
N PRO A 34 14.06 -1.74 4.31
CA PRO A 34 14.53 -3.04 3.82
C PRO A 34 13.70 -4.24 4.30
N TRP A 35 12.85 -4.08 5.33
CA TRP A 35 11.98 -5.13 5.87
C TRP A 35 10.55 -5.05 5.30
N GLY A 36 9.84 -6.18 5.25
CA GLY A 36 8.43 -6.24 4.82
C GLY A 36 7.45 -5.59 5.81
N PRO A 37 6.19 -5.35 5.40
CA PRO A 37 5.14 -4.90 6.31
C PRO A 37 4.86 -5.95 7.39
N SER A 38 4.50 -5.50 8.60
CA SER A 38 4.08 -6.40 9.67
C SER A 38 2.68 -6.96 9.38
N SER A 39 2.41 -8.20 9.82
CA SER A 39 1.10 -8.82 9.65
C SER A 39 -0.02 -8.04 10.34
N SER A 40 0.25 -7.45 11.51
CA SER A 40 -0.71 -6.60 12.22
C SER A 40 -1.13 -5.39 11.38
N LEU A 41 -0.15 -4.70 10.76
CA LEU A 41 -0.44 -3.56 9.89
C LEU A 41 -1.24 -3.97 8.65
N MET A 42 -0.90 -5.10 8.03
CA MET A 42 -1.67 -5.62 6.88
C MET A 42 -3.09 -6.00 7.28
N SER A 43 -3.28 -6.58 8.47
CA SER A 43 -4.61 -6.92 9.01
C SER A 43 -5.46 -5.69 9.23
N GLU A 44 -4.91 -4.63 9.83
CA GLU A 44 -5.64 -3.37 10.01
C GLU A 44 -6.07 -2.77 8.66
N ILE A 45 -5.19 -2.78 7.66
CA ILE A 45 -5.54 -2.30 6.31
C ILE A 45 -6.64 -3.19 5.70
N ALA A 46 -6.58 -4.51 5.89
CA ALA A 46 -7.60 -5.45 5.42
C ALA A 46 -8.97 -5.11 6.01
N ASP A 47 -9.06 -4.87 7.32
CA ASP A 47 -10.32 -4.48 7.97
C ASP A 47 -10.84 -3.14 7.42
N MET A 48 -9.95 -2.19 7.13
CA MET A 48 -10.33 -0.90 6.54
C MET A 48 -10.92 -1.03 5.12
N THR A 49 -10.60 -2.09 4.37
CA THR A 49 -11.15 -2.29 3.01
C THR A 49 -12.66 -2.50 2.97
N PHE A 50 -13.31 -2.81 4.10
CA PHE A 50 -14.77 -2.93 4.18
C PHE A 50 -15.47 -1.56 4.22
N ASN A 51 -14.75 -0.48 4.54
CA ASN A 51 -15.26 0.88 4.43
C ASN A 51 -15.06 1.41 2.99
N ALA A 52 -16.13 1.86 2.34
CA ALA A 52 -16.07 2.29 0.93
C ALA A 52 -15.11 3.46 0.65
N MET A 53 -15.00 4.42 1.57
CA MET A 53 -14.11 5.57 1.42
C MET A 53 -12.65 5.13 1.57
N ALA A 54 -12.34 4.41 2.66
CA ALA A 54 -10.99 3.90 2.90
C ALA A 54 -10.56 2.91 1.80
N PHE A 55 -11.46 2.07 1.31
CA PHE A 55 -11.20 1.17 0.17
C PHE A 55 -10.67 1.91 -1.04
N SER A 56 -11.37 2.97 -1.46
CA SER A 56 -10.99 3.79 -2.62
C SER A 56 -9.58 4.37 -2.43
N GLU A 57 -9.29 4.91 -1.26
CA GLU A 57 -8.01 5.51 -0.92
C GLU A 57 -6.86 4.48 -0.86
N ILE A 58 -7.13 3.30 -0.27
CA ILE A 58 -6.18 2.19 -0.17
C ILE A 58 -5.80 1.71 -1.57
N MET A 59 -6.80 1.39 -2.40
CA MET A 59 -6.56 0.88 -3.74
C MET A 59 -5.88 1.92 -4.61
N GLN A 60 -6.29 3.19 -4.57
CA GLN A 60 -5.64 4.28 -5.31
C GLN A 60 -4.15 4.39 -4.94
N MET A 61 -3.80 4.29 -3.66
CA MET A 61 -2.41 4.34 -3.21
C MET A 61 -1.62 3.10 -3.68
N ILE A 62 -2.19 1.90 -3.59
CA ILE A 62 -1.56 0.67 -4.09
C ILE A 62 -1.25 0.81 -5.58
N TRP A 63 -2.22 1.21 -6.40
CA TRP A 63 -2.01 1.39 -7.85
C TRP A 63 -0.94 2.43 -8.15
N LYS A 64 -0.90 3.53 -7.39
CA LYS A 64 0.17 4.52 -7.52
C LYS A 64 1.55 3.91 -7.25
N ARG A 65 1.67 3.09 -6.21
CA ARG A 65 2.93 2.45 -5.80
C ARG A 65 3.37 1.34 -6.74
N LEU A 66 2.44 0.64 -7.37
CA LEU A 66 2.73 -0.37 -8.39
C LEU A 66 3.35 0.25 -9.66
N ASN A 67 3.07 1.52 -9.93
CA ASN A 67 3.67 2.29 -11.03
C ASN A 67 4.97 3.03 -10.64
N ASP A 68 5.53 2.79 -9.45
CA ASP A 68 6.86 3.32 -9.12
C ASP A 68 7.96 2.54 -9.88
N HIS A 69 9.11 3.19 -10.15
CA HIS A 69 10.21 2.59 -10.91
C HIS A 69 11.59 2.88 -10.29
N GLY A 70 12.62 2.21 -10.79
CA GLY A 70 14.03 2.44 -10.44
C GLY A 70 14.33 2.24 -8.96
N LYS A 71 14.86 3.26 -8.29
CA LYS A 71 15.26 3.22 -6.86
C LYS A 71 14.12 2.93 -5.87
N ASN A 72 12.88 2.96 -6.34
CA ASN A 72 11.67 2.74 -5.55
C ASN A 72 11.07 1.34 -5.75
N TRP A 73 11.81 0.37 -6.29
CA TRP A 73 11.33 -1.00 -6.52
C TRP A 73 10.68 -1.65 -5.28
N ARG A 74 11.12 -1.33 -4.06
CA ARG A 74 10.48 -1.85 -2.82
C ARG A 74 9.06 -1.38 -2.64
N HIS A 75 8.71 -0.18 -3.13
CA HIS A 75 7.32 0.27 -3.13
C HIS A 75 6.46 -0.69 -3.96
N VAL A 76 6.92 -1.07 -5.15
CA VAL A 76 6.22 -2.00 -6.03
C VAL A 76 6.12 -3.38 -5.38
N TYR A 77 7.25 -3.93 -4.94
CA TYR A 77 7.30 -5.25 -4.30
C TYR A 77 6.38 -5.34 -3.08
N LYS A 78 6.48 -4.40 -2.13
CA LYS A 78 5.63 -4.42 -0.93
C LYS A 78 4.17 -4.11 -1.23
N SER A 79 3.87 -3.39 -2.30
CA SER A 79 2.48 -3.22 -2.75
C SER A 79 1.89 -4.52 -3.26
N LEU A 80 2.68 -5.35 -3.96
CA LEU A 80 2.24 -6.69 -4.35
C LEU A 80 2.04 -7.60 -3.14
N VAL A 81 2.93 -7.54 -2.14
CA VAL A 81 2.78 -8.30 -0.88
C VAL A 81 1.49 -7.89 -0.16
N LEU A 82 1.25 -6.58 -0.01
CA LEU A 82 0.02 -6.09 0.60
C LEU A 82 -1.21 -6.50 -0.21
N LEU A 83 -1.18 -6.36 -1.54
CA LEU A 83 -2.30 -6.70 -2.41
C LEU A 83 -2.67 -8.19 -2.32
N ASP A 84 -1.67 -9.08 -2.27
CA ASP A 84 -1.87 -10.52 -2.06
C ASP A 84 -2.58 -10.82 -0.74
N TYR A 85 -2.18 -10.14 0.35
CA TYR A 85 -2.83 -10.26 1.65
C TYR A 85 -4.28 -9.77 1.59
N LEU A 86 -4.52 -8.60 1.00
CA LEU A 86 -5.85 -8.00 0.89
C LEU A 86 -6.82 -8.83 0.02
N ILE A 87 -6.32 -9.49 -1.02
CA ILE A 87 -7.14 -10.41 -1.83
C ILE A 87 -7.62 -11.60 -0.99
N LYS A 88 -6.81 -12.08 -0.05
CA LYS A 88 -7.11 -13.25 0.78
C LYS A 88 -7.98 -12.93 1.99
N LEU A 89 -7.79 -11.76 2.60
CA LEU A 89 -8.32 -11.45 3.92
C LEU A 89 -9.11 -10.13 4.00
N GLY A 90 -9.10 -9.31 2.94
CA GLY A 90 -9.87 -8.08 2.86
C GLY A 90 -11.24 -8.27 2.19
N SER A 91 -11.83 -7.15 1.79
CA SER A 91 -13.09 -7.12 1.05
C SER A 91 -12.97 -7.80 -0.32
N GLU A 92 -14.00 -8.56 -0.73
CA GLU A 92 -14.07 -9.19 -2.07
C GLU A 92 -13.91 -8.18 -3.23
N LYS A 93 -14.22 -6.90 -2.97
CA LYS A 93 -14.02 -5.79 -3.91
C LYS A 93 -12.56 -5.65 -4.34
N VAL A 94 -11.60 -6.01 -3.49
CA VAL A 94 -10.17 -6.00 -3.82
C VAL A 94 -9.92 -6.96 -4.99
N ALA A 95 -10.38 -8.21 -4.86
CA ALA A 95 -10.21 -9.22 -5.90
C ALA A 95 -10.94 -8.83 -7.20
N GLN A 96 -12.12 -8.20 -7.11
CA GLN A 96 -12.84 -7.68 -8.26
C GLN A 96 -12.03 -6.61 -9.00
N GLN A 97 -11.55 -5.59 -8.29
CA GLN A 97 -10.78 -4.51 -8.90
C GLN A 97 -9.45 -5.01 -9.51
N CYS A 98 -8.81 -6.01 -8.89
CA CYS A 98 -7.63 -6.65 -9.47
C CYS A 98 -7.93 -7.38 -10.79
N ARG A 99 -9.09 -8.05 -10.90
CA ARG A 99 -9.50 -8.71 -12.16
C ARG A 99 -9.75 -7.68 -13.26
N GLU A 100 -10.41 -6.57 -12.93
CA GLU A 100 -10.68 -5.48 -13.87
C GLU A 100 -9.40 -4.80 -14.37
N ASN A 101 -8.35 -4.75 -13.54
CA ASN A 101 -7.07 -4.10 -13.83
C ASN A 101 -5.92 -5.09 -14.02
N ILE A 102 -6.20 -6.34 -14.40
CA ILE A 102 -5.21 -7.42 -14.41
C ILE A 102 -4.00 -7.11 -15.28
N TYR A 103 -4.20 -6.37 -16.38
CA TYR A 103 -3.13 -5.95 -17.29
C TYR A 103 -2.07 -5.09 -16.58
N ALA A 104 -2.48 -4.20 -15.67
CA ALA A 104 -1.55 -3.36 -14.92
C ALA A 104 -0.66 -4.16 -13.95
N ILE A 105 -1.14 -5.32 -13.50
CA ILE A 105 -0.33 -6.25 -12.68
C ILE A 105 0.55 -7.11 -13.58
N GLN A 106 0.05 -7.55 -14.74
CA GLN A 106 0.78 -8.41 -15.67
C GLN A 106 2.02 -7.71 -16.26
N THR A 107 1.98 -6.41 -16.51
CA THR A 107 3.13 -5.63 -16.98
C THR A 107 4.31 -5.67 -16.01
N LEU A 108 4.08 -5.92 -14.72
CA LEU A 108 5.16 -6.02 -13.73
C LEU A 108 6.00 -7.30 -13.90
N LYS A 109 5.50 -8.33 -14.60
CA LYS A 109 6.27 -9.54 -14.90
C LYS A 109 7.45 -9.32 -15.84
N VAL A 110 7.39 -8.25 -16.63
CA VAL A 110 8.42 -7.87 -17.62
C VAL A 110 9.22 -6.63 -17.19
N ALA A 111 8.78 -5.94 -16.13
CA ALA A 111 9.43 -4.73 -15.61
C ALA A 111 10.56 -5.02 -14.60
N PHE A 112 10.69 -6.27 -14.16
CA PHE A 112 11.73 -6.78 -13.26
C PHE A 112 12.25 -8.11 -13.81
#